data_AF-A0A653DB53-F1
#
_entry.id   AF-A0A653DB53-F1
#
_cell.length_a   1.000
_cell.length_b   1.000
_cell.length_c   1.000
_cell.angle_alpha   90.00
_cell.angle_beta   90.00
_cell.angle_gamma   90.00
#
_symmetry.space_group_name_H-M   'P 1'
#
loop_
_entity.id
_entity.type
_entity.pdbx_description
1 polymer ?
#
loop_
_entity_poly.entity_id
_entity_poly.type
_entity_poly.pdbx_seq_one_letter_code
_entity_poly.pdbx_strand_id
1 'polypeptide(L)'
;MQAQSSGATQMNQFRSYVTMLGDPDCKDGLKLKATQEISKHFEMILNSPMYPSFLDHSLKILLKILDEGDPLFISEYNLQQVRKLILEMLYRLPTNDILKPYVRSILQLMMKLLEIDNEENVLVCLKIIIELHKQYKPSFNPSIQRFLQFVKSIYSNLPNHMDNIFEPRPPIKVKDLSEVNMEELLKETFTMTIIQTETRNKDGTLNARLCTCSFS
;
A
#
# COMPACT_ATOMS: atom_id res chain seq x y z
N MET A 1 -4.56 -21.63 34.08
CA MET A 1 -3.94 -22.25 32.88
C MET A 1 -4.83 -22.23 31.62
N GLN A 2 -6.09 -21.78 31.65
CA GLN A 2 -6.98 -21.80 30.45
C GLN A 2 -6.88 -20.58 29.51
N ALA A 3 -6.28 -19.46 29.92
CA ALA A 3 -6.14 -18.27 29.05
C ALA A 3 -5.01 -18.37 28.00
N GLN A 4 -3.98 -19.19 28.26
CA GLN A 4 -2.81 -19.31 27.37
C GLN A 4 -3.08 -20.12 26.09
N SER A 5 -4.08 -21.03 26.07
CA SER A 5 -4.38 -21.86 24.89
C SER A 5 -5.17 -21.13 23.80
N SER A 6 -6.04 -20.19 24.18
CA SER A 6 -6.85 -19.40 23.24
C SER A 6 -5.99 -18.40 22.45
N GLY A 7 -5.08 -17.71 23.13
CA GLY A 7 -4.17 -16.73 22.49
C GLY A 7 -3.21 -17.35 21.48
N ALA A 8 -2.67 -18.54 21.77
CA ALA A 8 -1.81 -19.26 20.84
C ALA A 8 -2.57 -19.69 19.56
N THR A 9 -3.83 -20.10 19.71
CA THR A 9 -4.70 -20.47 18.57
C THR A 9 -4.97 -19.27 17.67
N GLN A 10 -5.25 -18.10 18.25
CA GLN A 10 -5.46 -16.86 17.50
C GLN A 10 -4.17 -16.40 16.77
N MET A 11 -3.01 -16.49 17.41
CA MET A 11 -1.74 -16.14 16.76
C MET A 11 -1.43 -17.03 15.56
N ASN A 12 -1.72 -18.33 15.66
CA ASN A 12 -1.58 -19.26 14.55
C ASN A 12 -2.53 -18.94 13.40
N GLN A 13 -3.76 -18.50 13.71
CA GLN A 13 -4.72 -18.03 12.71
C GLN A 13 -4.20 -16.80 11.96
N PHE A 14 -3.68 -15.78 12.65
CA PHE A 14 -3.09 -14.61 11.98
C PHE A 14 -1.89 -15.00 11.12
N ARG A 15 -1.05 -15.92 11.59
CA ARG A 15 0.07 -16.43 10.80
C ARG A 15 -0.42 -17.11 9.52
N SER A 16 -1.52 -17.87 9.59
CA SER A 16 -2.16 -18.47 8.41
C SER A 16 -2.70 -17.42 7.46
N TYR A 17 -3.31 -16.35 7.96
CA TYR A 17 -3.76 -15.23 7.15
C TYR A 17 -2.60 -14.58 6.41
N VAL A 18 -1.47 -14.33 7.07
CA VAL A 18 -0.26 -13.79 6.43
C VAL A 18 0.24 -14.72 5.32
N THR A 19 0.30 -16.04 5.57
CA THR A 19 0.69 -17.00 4.52
C THR A 19 -0.25 -16.95 3.31
N MET A 20 -1.56 -16.82 3.55
CA MET A 20 -2.57 -16.69 2.49
C MET A 20 -2.38 -15.42 1.65
N LEU A 21 -1.85 -14.33 2.21
CA LEU A 21 -1.57 -13.12 1.43
C LEU A 21 -0.50 -13.35 0.35
N GLY A 22 0.47 -14.19 0.64
CA GLY A 22 1.56 -14.54 -0.29
C GLY A 22 1.18 -15.58 -1.34
N ASP A 23 -0.02 -16.15 -1.28
CA ASP A 23 -0.51 -17.15 -2.22
C ASP A 23 -1.06 -16.47 -3.50
N PRO A 24 -0.47 -16.71 -4.69
CA PRO A 24 -0.95 -16.12 -5.94
C PRO A 24 -2.34 -16.62 -6.33
N ASP A 25 -2.74 -17.83 -5.92
CA ASP A 25 -4.02 -18.43 -6.31
C ASP A 25 -5.19 -17.97 -5.41
N CYS A 26 -4.88 -17.26 -4.32
CA CYS A 26 -5.89 -16.75 -3.40
C CYS A 26 -6.61 -15.51 -3.97
N LYS A 27 -7.95 -15.53 -3.93
CA LYS A 27 -8.79 -14.43 -4.39
C LYS A 27 -8.54 -13.14 -3.62
N ASP A 28 -8.44 -12.02 -4.34
CA ASP A 28 -8.15 -10.69 -3.76
C ASP A 28 -9.11 -10.27 -2.64
N GLY A 29 -10.39 -10.58 -2.77
CA GLY A 29 -11.38 -10.27 -1.73
C GLY A 29 -11.14 -11.03 -0.43
N LEU A 30 -10.53 -12.23 -0.48
CA LEU A 30 -10.11 -12.96 0.71
C LEU A 30 -8.84 -12.37 1.30
N LYS A 31 -7.86 -12.00 0.45
CA LYS A 31 -6.64 -11.30 0.88
C LYS A 31 -6.98 -10.01 1.63
N LEU A 32 -7.94 -9.23 1.12
CA LEU A 32 -8.41 -8.02 1.78
C LEU A 32 -9.00 -8.31 3.16
N LYS A 33 -9.93 -9.27 3.27
CA LYS A 33 -10.53 -9.64 4.55
C LYS A 33 -9.49 -10.11 5.57
N ALA A 34 -8.54 -10.95 5.14
CA ALA A 34 -7.46 -11.42 6.00
C ALA A 34 -6.57 -10.26 6.49
N THR A 35 -6.21 -9.33 5.60
CA THR A 35 -5.40 -8.15 5.95
C THR A 35 -6.14 -7.24 6.93
N GLN A 36 -7.45 -7.04 6.73
CA GLN A 36 -8.30 -6.27 7.64
C GLN A 36 -8.39 -6.90 9.04
N GLU A 37 -8.54 -8.23 9.11
CA GLU A 37 -8.56 -8.96 10.39
C GLU A 37 -7.25 -8.85 11.15
N ILE A 38 -6.10 -8.93 10.46
CA ILE A 38 -4.78 -8.70 11.06
C ILE A 38 -4.68 -7.25 11.57
N SER A 39 -5.05 -6.28 10.73
CA SER A 39 -4.96 -4.85 11.05
C SER A 39 -5.83 -4.47 12.26
N LYS A 40 -7.02 -5.06 12.38
CA LYS A 40 -7.96 -4.85 13.49
C LYS A 40 -7.41 -5.37 14.82
N HIS A 41 -6.71 -6.51 14.80
CA HIS A 41 -6.13 -7.14 15.99
C HIS A 41 -4.65 -6.82 16.17
N PHE A 42 -4.13 -5.81 15.47
CA PHE A 42 -2.69 -5.55 15.39
C PHE A 42 -2.07 -5.28 16.77
N GLU A 43 -2.71 -4.49 17.62
CA GLU A 43 -2.24 -4.23 18.98
C GLU A 43 -2.13 -5.51 19.82
N MET A 44 -3.05 -6.46 19.64
CA MET A 44 -2.98 -7.75 20.33
C MET A 44 -1.79 -8.58 19.84
N ILE A 45 -1.52 -8.54 18.54
CA ILE A 45 -0.38 -9.22 17.91
C ILE A 45 0.93 -8.63 18.44
N LEU A 46 1.05 -7.30 18.50
CA LEU A 46 2.25 -6.60 18.98
C LEU A 46 2.58 -6.92 20.45
N ASN A 47 1.55 -7.10 21.29
CA ASN A 47 1.70 -7.43 22.71
C ASN A 47 1.84 -8.94 22.99
N SER A 48 1.79 -9.78 21.95
CA SER A 48 1.89 -11.23 22.09
C SER A 48 3.33 -11.69 22.34
N PRO A 49 3.57 -12.71 23.19
CA PRO A 49 4.89 -13.31 23.32
C PRO A 49 5.39 -13.97 22.02
N MET A 50 4.49 -14.27 21.07
CA MET A 50 4.84 -14.83 19.76
C MET A 50 5.18 -13.76 18.71
N TYR A 51 5.12 -12.47 19.06
CA TYR A 51 5.38 -11.36 18.15
C TYR A 51 6.69 -11.50 17.36
N PRO A 52 7.87 -11.85 17.95
CA PRO A 52 9.11 -11.93 17.18
C PRO A 52 9.05 -12.92 16.01
N SER A 53 8.46 -14.09 16.23
CA SER A 53 8.29 -15.13 15.20
C SER A 53 7.23 -14.73 14.17
N PHE A 54 6.14 -14.10 14.62
CA PHE A 54 5.12 -13.56 13.74
C PHE A 54 5.69 -12.45 12.83
N LEU A 55 6.50 -11.54 13.38
CA LEU A 55 7.11 -10.44 12.66
C LEU A 55 8.05 -10.94 11.56
N ASP A 56 8.95 -11.90 11.87
CA ASP A 56 9.86 -12.48 10.88
C ASP A 56 9.10 -13.09 9.69
N HIS A 57 8.06 -13.89 9.98
CA HIS A 57 7.21 -14.49 8.93
C HIS A 57 6.46 -13.42 8.13
N SER A 58 5.91 -12.42 8.81
CA SER A 58 5.10 -11.38 8.19
C SER A 58 5.93 -10.47 7.30
N LEU A 59 7.05 -9.94 7.79
CA LEU A 59 7.87 -9.03 6.99
C LEU A 59 8.38 -9.67 5.70
N LYS A 60 8.74 -10.96 5.72
CA LYS A 60 9.14 -11.68 4.50
C LYS A 60 8.06 -11.65 3.42
N ILE A 61 6.80 -11.87 3.80
CA ILE A 61 5.68 -11.94 2.86
C ILE A 61 5.20 -10.54 2.49
N LEU A 62 5.01 -9.67 3.47
CA LEU A 62 4.51 -8.31 3.26
C LEU A 62 5.45 -7.48 2.38
N LEU A 63 6.76 -7.54 2.62
CA LEU A 63 7.73 -6.83 1.79
C LEU A 63 7.79 -7.42 0.37
N LYS A 64 7.65 -8.74 0.23
CA LYS A 64 7.58 -9.40 -1.08
C LYS A 64 6.38 -8.93 -1.89
N ILE A 65 5.19 -8.87 -1.29
CA ILE A 65 3.97 -8.36 -1.93
C ILE A 65 4.16 -6.92 -2.40
N LEU A 66 4.79 -6.08 -1.57
CA LEU A 66 5.04 -4.68 -1.90
C LEU A 66 6.10 -4.52 -3.01
N ASP A 67 7.11 -5.39 -3.07
CA ASP A 67 8.24 -5.28 -4.00
C ASP A 67 7.95 -5.89 -5.39
N GLU A 68 7.25 -7.02 -5.42
CA GLU A 68 6.92 -7.77 -6.65
C GLU A 68 5.54 -7.39 -7.22
N GLY A 69 4.65 -6.82 -6.41
CA GLY A 69 3.31 -6.42 -6.86
C GLY A 69 3.34 -5.09 -7.62
N ASP A 70 2.61 -5.03 -8.72
CA ASP A 70 2.45 -3.81 -9.52
C ASP A 70 1.71 -2.70 -8.74
N PRO A 71 2.03 -1.42 -9.00
CA PRO A 71 1.31 -0.31 -8.42
C PRO A 71 -0.13 -0.26 -8.96
N LEU A 72 -1.07 -0.02 -8.04
CA LEU A 72 -2.50 0.05 -8.34
C LEU A 72 -3.01 1.44 -7.98
N PHE A 73 -3.63 2.12 -8.94
CA PHE A 73 -4.00 3.52 -8.80
C PHE A 73 -5.50 3.73 -8.53
N ILE A 74 -6.32 2.69 -8.68
CA ILE A 74 -7.76 2.71 -8.38
C ILE A 74 -8.00 2.23 -6.94
N SER A 75 -8.50 3.14 -6.09
CA SER A 75 -8.67 2.92 -4.65
C SER A 75 -9.65 1.79 -4.30
N GLU A 76 -10.63 1.51 -5.16
CA GLU A 76 -11.64 0.48 -4.92
C GLU A 76 -11.15 -0.93 -5.24
N TYR A 77 -9.93 -1.10 -5.78
CA TYR A 77 -9.35 -2.42 -5.97
C TYR A 77 -8.92 -3.03 -4.65
N ASN A 78 -9.33 -4.28 -4.44
CA ASN A 78 -9.03 -5.02 -3.21
C ASN A 78 -7.53 -5.12 -2.96
N LEU A 79 -6.73 -5.36 -4.00
CA LEU A 79 -5.27 -5.43 -3.89
C LEU A 79 -4.65 -4.07 -3.54
N GLN A 80 -5.20 -2.96 -4.02
CA GLN A 80 -4.74 -1.62 -3.62
C GLN A 80 -5.03 -1.37 -2.14
N GLN A 81 -6.22 -1.76 -1.66
CA GLN A 81 -6.55 -1.66 -0.23
C GLN A 81 -5.67 -2.57 0.64
N VAL A 82 -5.35 -3.78 0.17
CA VAL A 82 -4.37 -4.66 0.83
C VAL A 82 -3.02 -3.97 0.91
N ARG A 83 -2.51 -3.44 -0.21
CA ARG A 83 -1.22 -2.75 -0.30
C ARG A 83 -1.13 -1.58 0.69
N LYS A 84 -2.15 -0.73 0.71
CA LYS A 84 -2.28 0.40 1.65
C LYS A 84 -2.29 -0.06 3.11
N LEU A 85 -3.11 -1.06 3.45
CA LEU A 85 -3.17 -1.61 4.81
C LEU A 85 -1.84 -2.21 5.26
N ILE A 86 -1.08 -2.84 4.35
CA ILE A 86 0.26 -3.35 4.64
C ILE A 86 1.19 -2.20 5.01
N LEU A 87 1.22 -1.11 4.23
CA LEU A 87 2.03 0.07 4.54
C LEU A 87 1.63 0.71 5.88
N GLU A 88 0.34 0.82 6.17
CA GLU A 88 -0.16 1.34 7.45
C GLU A 88 0.20 0.44 8.63
N MET A 89 0.21 -0.88 8.46
CA MET A 89 0.71 -1.81 9.47
C MET A 89 2.22 -1.67 9.68
N LEU A 90 3.01 -1.53 8.61
CA LEU A 90 4.45 -1.29 8.71
C LEU A 90 4.75 0.01 9.47
N TYR A 91 3.98 1.07 9.23
CA TYR A 91 4.11 2.34 9.95
C TYR A 91 3.79 2.22 11.45
N ARG A 92 2.86 1.35 11.83
CA ARG A 92 2.49 1.10 13.24
C ARG A 92 3.45 0.18 13.99
N LEU A 93 4.46 -0.40 13.34
CA LEU A 93 5.39 -1.30 14.02
C LEU A 93 6.20 -0.56 15.09
N PRO A 94 6.37 -1.13 16.30
CA PRO A 94 7.16 -0.52 17.35
C PRO A 94 8.65 -0.54 16.97
N THR A 95 9.31 0.60 17.14
CA THR A 95 10.74 0.79 16.83
C THR A 95 11.63 0.25 17.96
N ASN A 96 11.64 -1.09 18.09
CA ASN A 96 12.42 -1.82 19.09
C ASN A 96 13.58 -2.63 18.45
N ASP A 97 14.34 -3.35 19.26
CA ASP A 97 15.47 -4.16 18.78
C ASP A 97 15.03 -5.37 17.93
N ILE A 98 13.78 -5.81 18.05
CA ILE A 98 13.22 -6.91 17.25
C ILE A 98 13.03 -6.46 15.80
N LEU A 99 12.63 -5.20 15.57
CA LEU A 99 12.46 -4.63 14.24
C LEU A 99 13.79 -4.28 13.55
N LYS A 100 14.82 -3.96 14.35
CA LYS A 100 16.12 -3.45 13.88
C LYS A 100 16.76 -4.23 12.72
N PRO A 101 16.74 -5.58 12.67
CA PRO A 101 17.30 -6.35 11.56
C PRO A 101 16.64 -6.07 10.21
N TYR A 102 15.38 -5.64 10.20
CA TYR A 102 14.58 -5.44 8.98
C TYR A 102 14.58 -4.00 8.48
N VAL A 103 15.04 -3.04 9.31
CA VAL A 103 14.99 -1.60 9.01
C VAL A 103 15.62 -1.26 7.66
N ARG A 104 16.78 -1.87 7.36
CA ARG A 104 17.47 -1.63 6.07
C ARG A 104 16.61 -2.05 4.89
N SER A 105 16.02 -3.24 4.93
CA SER A 105 15.17 -3.77 3.86
C SER A 105 13.89 -2.95 3.69
N ILE A 106 13.26 -2.55 4.82
CA ILE A 106 12.08 -1.69 4.80
C ILE A 106 12.43 -0.35 4.14
N LEU A 107 13.50 0.32 4.58
CA LEU A 107 13.92 1.61 4.01
C LEU A 107 14.24 1.52 2.51
N GLN A 108 14.95 0.47 2.08
CA GLN A 108 15.25 0.27 0.66
C GLN A 108 13.98 0.14 -0.17
N LEU A 109 13.01 -0.65 0.30
CA LEU A 109 11.73 -0.82 -0.39
C LEU A 109 10.93 0.48 -0.39
N MET A 110 10.78 1.16 0.75
CA MET A 110 10.03 2.41 0.81
C MET A 110 10.60 3.45 -0.16
N MET A 111 11.93 3.57 -0.26
CA MET A 111 12.56 4.49 -1.23
C MET A 111 12.25 4.13 -2.68
N LYS A 112 12.15 2.84 -3.03
CA LYS A 112 11.69 2.40 -4.36
C LYS A 112 10.24 2.79 -4.59
N LEU A 113 9.37 2.58 -3.60
CA LEU A 113 7.93 2.87 -3.72
C LEU A 113 7.63 4.36 -3.90
N LEU A 114 8.48 5.27 -3.42
CA LEU A 114 8.32 6.71 -3.64
C LEU A 114 8.30 7.11 -5.13
N GLU A 115 8.90 6.31 -6.01
CA GLU A 115 9.02 6.63 -7.44
C GLU A 115 7.92 5.99 -8.30
N ILE A 116 7.22 4.96 -7.80
CA ILE A 116 6.35 4.11 -8.63
C ILE A 116 4.93 3.93 -8.09
N ASP A 117 4.69 4.23 -6.82
CA ASP A 117 3.41 3.98 -6.16
C ASP A 117 2.51 5.23 -6.19
N ASN A 118 1.21 5.07 -5.91
CA ASN A 118 0.28 6.19 -5.91
C ASN A 118 0.49 7.12 -4.69
N GLU A 119 -0.02 8.36 -4.78
CA GLU A 119 0.13 9.40 -3.76
C GLU A 119 -0.24 8.92 -2.34
N GLU A 120 -1.35 8.19 -2.17
CA GLU A 120 -1.79 7.74 -0.84
C GLU A 120 -0.76 6.79 -0.21
N ASN A 121 -0.22 5.86 -1.00
CA ASN A 121 0.80 4.91 -0.55
C ASN A 121 2.16 5.62 -0.33
N VAL A 122 2.56 6.53 -1.22
CA VAL A 122 3.79 7.33 -1.12
C VAL A 122 3.81 8.16 0.16
N LEU A 123 2.70 8.77 0.55
CA LEU A 123 2.58 9.52 1.81
C LEU A 123 2.85 8.65 3.04
N VAL A 124 2.38 7.40 3.05
CA VAL A 124 2.67 6.46 4.14
C VAL A 124 4.14 6.02 4.10
N CYS A 125 4.69 5.78 2.91
CA CYS A 125 6.11 5.44 2.74
C CYS A 125 7.03 6.54 3.30
N LEU A 126 6.73 7.82 3.04
CA LEU A 126 7.46 8.96 3.61
C LEU A 126 7.42 8.96 5.13
N LYS A 127 6.25 8.71 5.74
CA LYS A 127 6.11 8.63 7.20
C LYS A 127 6.96 7.50 7.80
N ILE A 128 6.96 6.32 7.17
CA ILE A 128 7.81 5.18 7.58
C ILE A 128 9.28 5.57 7.51
N ILE A 129 9.72 6.17 6.41
CA ILE A 129 11.11 6.60 6.22
C ILE A 129 11.51 7.58 7.32
N ILE A 130 10.70 8.62 7.57
CA ILE A 130 10.98 9.64 8.59
C ILE A 130 11.11 9.00 9.98
N GLU A 131 10.15 8.16 10.37
CA GLU A 131 10.15 7.55 11.71
C GLU A 131 11.36 6.62 11.91
N LEU A 132 11.69 5.77 10.93
CA LEU A 132 12.83 4.88 11.01
C LEU A 132 14.17 5.63 11.04
N HIS A 133 14.30 6.73 10.27
CA HIS A 133 15.50 7.58 10.32
C HIS A 133 15.64 8.30 11.65
N LYS A 134 14.54 8.79 12.23
CA LYS A 134 14.52 9.46 13.54
C LYS A 134 15.04 8.54 14.65
N GLN A 135 14.59 7.28 14.65
CA GLN A 135 14.86 6.34 15.74
C GLN A 135 16.21 5.64 15.60
N TYR A 136 16.51 5.09 14.41
CA TYR A 136 17.70 4.25 14.24
C TYR A 136 18.93 5.00 13.74
N LYS A 137 18.78 6.25 13.25
CA LYS A 137 19.86 7.06 12.66
C LYS A 137 20.77 6.22 11.75
N PRO A 138 20.19 5.52 10.75
CA PRO A 138 20.96 4.64 9.88
C PRO A 138 22.05 5.43 9.15
N SER A 139 23.16 4.75 8.83
CA SER A 139 24.22 5.35 8.02
C SER A 139 23.70 5.83 6.67
N PHE A 140 24.43 6.76 6.06
CA PHE A 140 24.09 7.30 4.74
C PHE A 140 23.80 6.19 3.73
N ASN A 141 22.64 6.31 3.07
CA ASN A 141 22.20 5.39 2.03
C ASN A 141 22.21 6.13 0.68
N PRO A 142 22.94 5.65 -0.35
CA PRO A 142 22.93 6.25 -1.69
C PRO A 142 21.54 6.42 -2.31
N SER A 143 20.54 5.62 -1.90
CA SER A 143 19.14 5.80 -2.30
C SER A 143 18.61 7.20 -1.99
N ILE A 144 19.11 7.87 -0.96
CA ILE A 144 18.73 9.25 -0.60
C ILE A 144 19.09 10.22 -1.74
N GLN A 145 20.26 10.04 -2.35
CA GLN A 145 20.67 10.88 -3.48
C GLN A 145 19.73 10.68 -4.68
N ARG A 146 19.36 9.43 -4.99
CA ARG A 146 18.39 9.14 -6.06
C ARG A 146 17.04 9.82 -5.79
N PHE A 147 16.54 9.72 -4.56
CA PHE A 147 15.29 10.38 -4.18
C PHE A 147 15.36 11.91 -4.32
N LEU A 148 16.45 12.56 -3.88
CA LEU A 148 16.60 14.00 -4.06
C LEU A 148 16.69 14.41 -5.54
N GLN A 149 17.30 13.58 -6.38
CA GLN A 149 17.30 13.77 -7.83
C GLN A 149 15.90 13.61 -8.43
N PHE A 150 15.13 12.63 -7.97
CA PHE A 150 13.74 12.41 -8.34
C PHE A 150 12.86 13.62 -7.96
N VAL A 151 12.93 14.08 -6.71
CA VAL A 151 12.20 15.28 -6.25
C VAL A 151 12.59 16.50 -7.08
N LYS A 152 13.88 16.71 -7.33
CA LYS A 152 14.36 17.79 -8.21
C LYS A 152 13.75 17.69 -9.60
N SER A 153 13.67 16.49 -10.17
CA SER A 153 13.05 16.25 -11.48
C SER A 153 11.57 16.66 -11.49
N ILE A 154 10.80 16.26 -10.48
CA ILE A 154 9.38 16.65 -10.36
C ILE A 154 9.24 18.18 -10.36
N TYR A 155 9.96 18.88 -9.48
CA TYR A 155 9.87 20.34 -9.41
C TYR A 155 10.39 21.05 -10.66
N SER A 156 11.37 20.46 -11.36
CA SER A 156 11.90 21.02 -12.61
C SER A 156 10.90 20.87 -13.76
N ASN A 157 10.12 19.78 -13.77
CA ASN A 157 9.10 19.52 -14.79
C ASN A 157 7.74 20.15 -14.46
N LEU A 158 7.52 20.57 -13.21
CA LEU A 158 6.27 21.17 -12.75
C LEU A 158 5.72 22.26 -13.69
N PRO A 159 6.52 23.22 -14.22
CA PRO A 159 6.01 24.22 -15.16
C PRO A 159 5.32 23.64 -16.40
N ASN A 160 5.75 22.46 -16.87
CA ASN A 160 5.19 21.79 -18.04
C ASN A 160 3.86 21.07 -17.73
N HIS A 161 3.53 20.91 -16.45
CA HIS A 161 2.34 20.19 -15.99
C HIS A 161 1.33 21.11 -15.27
N MET A 162 1.61 22.42 -15.20
CA MET A 162 0.77 23.41 -14.50
C MET A 162 -0.68 23.35 -14.96
N ASP A 163 -0.94 23.47 -16.26
CA ASP A 163 -2.31 23.43 -16.79
C ASP A 163 -2.97 22.09 -16.48
N ASN A 164 -2.21 21.00 -16.62
CA ASN A 164 -2.69 19.65 -16.34
C ASN A 164 -3.07 19.42 -14.86
N ILE A 165 -2.45 20.14 -13.92
CA ILE A 165 -2.69 20.04 -12.48
C ILE A 165 -3.87 20.93 -12.06
N PHE A 166 -3.93 22.17 -12.56
CA PHE A 166 -4.85 23.19 -12.04
C PHE A 166 -6.13 23.37 -12.86
N GLU A 167 -6.19 22.86 -14.10
CA GLU A 167 -7.42 22.91 -14.88
C GLU A 167 -8.44 21.87 -14.41
N PRO A 168 -9.72 22.28 -14.19
CA PRO A 168 -10.77 21.35 -13.82
C PRO A 168 -11.04 20.35 -14.95
N ARG A 169 -10.93 19.05 -14.66
CA ARG A 169 -11.27 17.99 -15.60
C ARG A 169 -12.66 17.41 -15.29
N PRO A 170 -13.49 17.15 -16.31
CA PRO A 170 -14.73 16.42 -16.11
C PRO A 170 -14.43 14.97 -15.70
N PRO A 171 -15.34 14.31 -14.95
CA PRO A 171 -15.20 12.90 -14.63
C PRO A 171 -15.10 12.05 -15.89
N ILE A 172 -14.22 11.05 -15.86
CA ILE A 172 -14.06 10.10 -16.97
C ILE A 172 -15.25 9.14 -16.93
N LYS A 173 -15.96 9.00 -18.03
CA LYS A 173 -17.12 8.11 -18.14
C LYS A 173 -16.78 6.93 -19.03
N VAL A 174 -16.83 5.73 -18.47
CA VAL A 174 -16.59 4.46 -19.18
C VAL A 174 -17.69 3.46 -18.85
N LYS A 175 -17.85 2.39 -19.64
CA LYS A 175 -18.80 1.34 -19.30
C LYS A 175 -18.22 0.38 -18.28
N ASP A 176 -16.94 0.07 -18.44
CA ASP A 176 -16.18 -0.82 -17.57
C ASP A 176 -14.79 -0.26 -17.29
N LEU A 177 -14.22 -0.54 -16.11
CA LEU A 177 -12.88 -0.07 -15.73
C LEU A 177 -11.78 -0.64 -16.63
N SER A 178 -12.01 -1.80 -17.26
CA SER A 178 -11.08 -2.39 -18.23
C SER A 178 -10.93 -1.57 -19.51
N GLU A 179 -11.85 -0.63 -19.79
CA GLU A 179 -11.76 0.28 -20.94
C GLU A 179 -10.78 1.45 -20.67
N VAL A 180 -10.33 1.63 -19.42
CA VAL A 180 -9.44 2.73 -19.05
C VAL A 180 -7.98 2.34 -19.34
N ASN A 181 -7.34 3.06 -20.25
CA ASN A 181 -5.90 2.96 -20.44
C ASN A 181 -5.16 3.69 -19.32
N MET A 182 -4.80 2.95 -18.27
CA MET A 182 -4.14 3.51 -17.10
C MET A 182 -2.77 4.14 -17.44
N GLU A 183 -1.96 3.54 -18.32
CA GLU A 183 -0.64 4.08 -18.65
C GLU A 183 -0.68 5.44 -19.33
N GLU A 184 -1.71 5.68 -20.15
CA GLU A 184 -1.92 6.95 -20.83
C GLU A 184 -2.49 7.99 -19.86
N LEU A 185 -3.45 7.56 -19.03
CA LEU A 185 -4.07 8.43 -18.04
C LEU A 185 -3.04 8.95 -17.01
N LEU A 186 -2.11 8.09 -16.59
CA LEU A 186 -1.03 8.42 -15.67
C LEU A 186 -0.04 9.46 -16.25
N LYS A 187 0.07 9.61 -17.57
CA LYS A 187 0.97 10.60 -18.19
C LYS A 187 0.38 12.01 -18.21
N GLU A 188 -0.93 12.11 -18.24
CA GLU A 188 -1.64 13.37 -18.45
C GLU A 188 -2.33 13.88 -17.21
N THR A 189 -2.55 13.02 -16.21
CA THR A 189 -3.33 13.32 -15.02
C THR A 189 -2.45 13.32 -13.78
N PHE A 190 -2.45 14.45 -13.06
CA PHE A 190 -1.59 14.71 -11.90
C PHE A 190 -2.40 14.99 -10.63
N THR A 191 -3.72 14.81 -10.70
CA THR A 191 -4.66 15.07 -9.61
C THR A 191 -5.66 13.94 -9.52
N MET A 192 -6.21 13.74 -8.31
CA MET A 192 -7.23 12.73 -8.06
C MET A 192 -8.39 12.88 -9.05
N THR A 193 -8.67 11.82 -9.80
CA THR A 193 -9.70 11.82 -10.85
C THR A 193 -10.78 10.79 -10.55
N ILE A 194 -12.02 11.20 -10.79
CA ILE A 194 -13.20 10.37 -10.61
C ILE A 194 -13.51 9.68 -11.94
N ILE A 195 -13.54 8.34 -11.90
CA ILE A 195 -13.98 7.49 -13.01
C ILE A 195 -15.40 7.02 -12.70
N GLN A 196 -16.34 7.36 -13.57
CA GLN A 196 -17.72 6.92 -13.54
C GLN A 196 -17.89 5.72 -14.46
N THR A 197 -18.27 4.58 -13.89
CA THR A 197 -18.62 3.39 -14.66
C THR A 197 -20.13 3.19 -14.68
N GLU A 198 -20.73 3.05 -15.87
CA GLU A 198 -22.15 2.74 -16.02
C GLU A 198 -22.36 1.27 -16.38
N THR A 199 -22.81 0.48 -15.41
CA THR A 199 -23.17 -0.93 -15.64
C THR A 199 -24.69 -1.08 -15.68
N ARG A 200 -25.23 -1.80 -16.68
CA ARG A 200 -26.65 -2.17 -16.69
C ARG A 200 -26.86 -3.42 -15.85
N ASN A 201 -27.71 -3.32 -14.83
CA ASN A 201 -28.19 -4.48 -14.09
C ASN A 201 -29.06 -5.37 -15.01
N LYS A 202 -29.22 -6.65 -14.64
CA LYS A 202 -30.08 -7.61 -15.35
C LYS A 202 -31.54 -7.13 -15.48
N ASP A 203 -31.97 -6.25 -14.58
CA ASP A 203 -33.31 -5.65 -14.55
C ASP A 203 -33.44 -4.36 -15.39
N GLY A 204 -32.40 -4.02 -16.18
CA GLY A 204 -32.39 -2.83 -17.04
C GLY A 204 -32.09 -1.50 -16.32
N THR A 205 -31.91 -1.52 -15.00
CA THR A 205 -31.50 -0.35 -14.21
C THR A 205 -30.01 -0.03 -14.41
N LEU A 206 -29.70 1.26 -14.60
CA LEU A 206 -28.32 1.75 -14.68
C LEU A 206 -27.74 1.85 -13.26
N ASN A 207 -26.62 1.19 -13.03
CA ASN A 207 -25.83 1.28 -11.82
C ASN A 207 -24.56 2.08 -12.14
N ALA A 208 -24.53 3.31 -11.65
CA ALA A 208 -23.35 4.16 -11.73
C ALA A 208 -22.46 3.91 -10.51
N ARG A 209 -21.22 3.46 -10.76
CA ARG A 209 -20.20 3.33 -9.73
C ARG A 209 -19.12 4.39 -9.93
N LEU A 210 -18.74 5.04 -8.84
CA LEU A 210 -17.65 6.00 -8.80
C LEU A 210 -16.39 5.28 -8.32
N CYS A 211 -15.31 5.46 -9.06
CA CYS A 211 -13.98 4.99 -8.73
C CYS A 211 -13.03 6.17 -8.61
N THR A 212 -12.17 6.12 -7.60
CA THR A 212 -11.20 7.18 -7.33
C THR A 212 -9.83 6.71 -7.79
N CYS A 213 -9.22 7.46 -8.71
CA CYS A 213 -7.87 7.21 -9.16
C CYS A 213 -6.94 8.29 -8.63
N SER A 214 -5.92 7.88 -7.88
CA SER A 214 -4.90 8.78 -7.31
C SER A 214 -3.63 8.69 -8.15
N PHE A 215 -3.10 9.82 -8.59
CA PHE A 215 -1.97 9.92 -9.51
C PHE A 215 -0.73 10.44 -8.78
N SER A 216 0.46 10.11 -9.27
CA SER A 216 1.76 10.50 -8.73
C SER A 216 2.52 11.38 -9.71
#